data_AF-A0A815IL27-F1
#
_entry.id   AF-A0A815IL27-F1
#
_cell.length_a   1.000
_cell.length_b   1.000
_cell.length_c   1.000
_cell.angle_alpha   90.00
_cell.angle_beta   90.00
_cell.angle_gamma   90.00
#
_symmetry.space_group_name_H-M   'P 1'
#
loop_
_entity.id
_entity.type
_entity.pdbx_description
1 polymer ?
#
loop_
_entity_poly.entity_id
_entity_poly.type
_entity_poly.pdbx_seq_one_letter_code
_entity_poly.pdbx_strand_id
1 'polypeptide(L)'
;MRDRAAKLQKEKERDERKQQGRERKQKSEHDKVLNAIRQRNIHLQEDPSIDIFNINANPAGSCVQLNESNQLLTFPVVFLYPEYIQTDYIKEFHENTKLSDQLSVMFESRPPWDEEGKYTLDRIGPNI
;
A
#
# COMPACT_ATOMS: atom_id res chain seq x y z
N MET A 1 41.52 -23.14 17.95
CA MET A 1 40.47 -22.22 18.43
C MET A 1 40.37 -20.90 17.65
N ARG A 2 41.44 -20.38 17.01
CA ARG A 2 41.42 -19.09 16.29
C ARG A 2 40.65 -19.09 14.97
N ASP A 3 40.63 -20.20 14.24
CA ASP A 3 40.00 -20.26 12.90
C ASP A 3 38.48 -20.17 12.92
N ARG A 4 37.84 -20.66 13.99
CA ARG A 4 36.38 -20.53 14.18
C ARG A 4 35.99 -19.07 14.43
N ALA A 5 36.77 -18.34 15.23
CA ALA A 5 36.52 -16.92 15.50
C ALA A 5 36.69 -16.07 14.24
N ALA A 6 37.76 -16.30 13.46
CA ALA A 6 37.98 -15.58 12.19
C ALA A 6 36.89 -15.86 11.15
N LYS A 7 36.38 -17.11 11.10
CA LYS A 7 35.28 -17.48 10.20
C LYS A 7 33.97 -16.79 10.58
N LEU A 8 33.62 -16.79 11.88
CA LEU A 8 32.42 -16.11 12.39
C LEU A 8 32.46 -14.61 12.18
N GLN A 9 33.63 -13.98 12.35
CA GLN A 9 33.81 -12.54 12.11
C GLN A 9 33.54 -12.15 10.65
N LYS A 10 34.10 -12.92 9.70
CA LYS A 10 33.89 -12.70 8.26
C LYS A 10 32.44 -12.93 7.83
N GLU A 11 31.76 -13.89 8.45
CA GLU A 11 30.35 -14.19 8.15
C GLU A 11 29.44 -13.05 8.62
N LYS A 12 29.65 -12.55 9.85
CA LYS A 12 28.94 -11.36 10.36
C LYS A 12 29.16 -10.13 9.48
N GLU A 13 30.41 -9.82 9.13
CA GLU A 13 30.73 -8.65 8.31
C GLU A 13 30.07 -8.71 6.92
N ARG A 14 29.99 -9.91 6.32
CA ARG A 14 29.29 -10.12 5.05
C ARG A 14 27.79 -9.87 5.17
N ASP A 15 27.17 -10.35 6.23
CA ASP A 15 25.73 -10.22 6.45
C ASP A 15 25.36 -8.78 6.83
N GLU A 16 26.17 -8.11 7.64
CA GLU A 16 26.05 -6.68 7.93
C GLU A 16 26.14 -5.84 6.65
N ARG A 17 27.09 -6.12 5.76
CA ARG A 17 27.22 -5.42 4.48
C ARG A 17 26.00 -5.60 3.59
N LYS A 18 25.44 -6.83 3.53
CA LYS A 18 24.22 -7.10 2.77
C LYS A 18 23.02 -6.37 3.38
N GLN A 19 22.90 -6.37 4.71
CA GLN A 19 21.82 -5.73 5.42
C GLN A 19 21.84 -4.21 5.24
N GLN A 20 23.00 -3.56 5.42
CA GLN A 20 23.16 -2.13 5.15
C GLN A 20 22.82 -1.77 3.69
N GLY A 21 23.18 -2.63 2.74
CA GLY A 21 22.81 -2.43 1.33
C GLY A 21 21.30 -2.44 1.10
N ARG A 22 20.58 -3.36 1.77
CA ARG A 22 19.11 -3.45 1.70
C ARG A 22 18.44 -2.26 2.36
N GLU A 23 18.88 -1.88 3.55
CA GLU A 23 18.33 -0.74 4.30
C GLU A 23 18.50 0.58 3.53
N ARG A 24 19.67 0.79 2.91
CA ARG A 24 19.91 1.98 2.07
C ARG A 24 18.99 2.02 0.86
N LYS A 25 18.75 0.87 0.22
CA LYS A 25 17.84 0.78 -0.93
C LYS A 25 16.40 1.06 -0.52
N GLN A 26 15.92 0.42 0.56
CA GLN A 26 14.58 0.65 1.10
C GLN A 26 14.37 2.10 1.51
N LYS A 27 15.36 2.71 2.19
CA LYS A 27 15.29 4.12 2.58
C LYS A 27 15.21 5.05 1.37
N SER A 28 15.99 4.78 0.32
CA SER A 28 15.93 5.56 -0.92
C SER A 28 14.56 5.46 -1.60
N GLU A 29 14.00 4.25 -1.70
CA GLU A 29 12.65 4.02 -2.26
C GLU A 29 11.57 4.72 -1.44
N HIS A 30 11.66 4.62 -0.11
CA HIS A 30 10.79 5.32 0.82
C HIS A 30 10.83 6.84 0.64
N ASP A 31 12.04 7.42 0.57
CA ASP A 31 12.22 8.86 0.41
C ASP A 31 11.68 9.35 -0.95
N LYS A 32 11.80 8.54 -2.02
CA LYS A 32 11.16 8.83 -3.32
C LYS A 32 9.64 8.93 -3.19
N VAL A 33 9.00 7.96 -2.53
CA VAL A 33 7.54 7.93 -2.34
C VAL A 33 7.09 9.13 -1.50
N LEU A 34 7.76 9.41 -0.39
CA LEU A 34 7.47 10.58 0.46
C LEU A 34 7.54 11.89 -0.31
N ASN A 35 8.58 12.06 -1.12
CA ASN A 35 8.73 13.26 -1.93
C ASN A 35 7.62 13.37 -2.97
N ALA A 36 7.23 12.26 -3.61
CA ALA A 36 6.13 12.21 -4.57
C ALA A 36 4.77 12.56 -3.92
N ILE A 37 4.51 12.11 -2.68
CA ILE A 37 3.31 12.44 -1.90
C ILE A 37 3.29 13.94 -1.57
N ARG A 38 4.41 14.49 -1.07
CA ARG A 38 4.54 15.91 -0.73
C ARG A 38 4.34 16.81 -1.95
N GLN A 39 4.92 16.44 -3.09
CA GLN A 39 4.76 17.20 -4.35
C GLN A 39 3.30 17.26 -4.83
N ARG A 40 2.49 16.27 -4.48
CA ARG A 40 1.07 16.19 -4.85
C ARG A 40 0.14 16.83 -3.82
N ASN A 41 0.68 17.47 -2.78
CA ASN A 41 -0.10 18.05 -1.67
C ASN A 41 -1.04 17.05 -0.99
N ILE A 42 -0.64 15.78 -0.95
CA ILE A 42 -1.40 14.74 -0.25
C ILE A 42 -1.07 14.86 1.24
N HIS A 43 -2.10 15.12 2.04
CA HIS A 43 -1.96 15.24 3.48
C HIS A 43 -1.94 13.85 4.10
N LEU A 44 -0.81 13.48 4.70
CA LEU A 44 -0.70 12.26 5.49
C LEU A 44 -1.17 12.60 6.91
N GLN A 45 -2.19 11.90 7.37
CA GLN A 45 -2.55 11.96 8.78
C GLN A 45 -1.50 11.17 9.57
N GLU A 46 -0.77 11.86 10.43
CA GLU A 46 0.19 11.23 11.36
C GLU A 46 -0.59 10.50 12.46
N ASP A 47 -1.08 9.31 12.14
CA ASP A 47 -1.58 8.39 13.14
C ASP A 47 -0.42 7.50 13.60
N PRO A 48 0.05 7.58 14.85
CA PRO A 48 1.14 6.74 15.35
C PRO A 48 0.80 5.23 15.34
N SER A 49 -0.48 4.86 15.13
CA SER A 49 -0.91 3.48 14.92
C SER A 49 -0.86 3.01 13.46
N ILE A 50 -0.80 3.93 12.49
CA ILE A 50 -0.78 3.63 11.05
C ILE A 50 0.52 4.17 10.46
N ASP A 51 1.55 3.33 10.49
CA ASP A 51 2.78 3.62 9.79
C ASP A 51 2.58 3.33 8.30
N ILE A 52 2.23 4.37 7.53
CA ILE A 52 1.91 4.32 6.08
C ILE A 52 3.05 3.68 5.28
N PHE A 53 4.26 3.73 5.83
CA PHE A 53 5.49 3.22 5.24
C PHE A 53 5.97 1.90 5.84
N ASN A 54 5.36 1.45 6.94
CA ASN A 54 5.79 0.28 7.70
C ASN A 54 4.61 -0.67 7.85
N ILE A 55 4.38 -1.39 6.76
CA ILE A 55 3.25 -2.30 6.54
C ILE A 55 3.36 -3.62 7.32
N ASN A 56 4.00 -3.63 8.48
CA ASN A 56 3.84 -4.75 9.39
C ASN A 56 2.52 -4.63 10.20
N ALA A 57 1.82 -3.49 10.09
CA ALA A 57 0.55 -3.24 10.76
C ALA A 57 -0.71 -3.46 9.87
N ASN A 58 -0.58 -3.57 8.55
CA ASN A 58 -1.72 -3.80 7.66
C ASN A 58 -1.81 -5.30 7.30
N PRO A 59 -2.96 -5.99 7.51
CA PRO A 59 -3.08 -7.44 7.29
C PRO A 59 -2.70 -7.96 5.89
N ALA A 60 -2.58 -7.09 4.89
CA ALA A 60 -2.29 -7.45 3.51
C ALA A 60 -0.88 -7.05 2.99
N GLY A 61 -0.03 -6.44 3.81
CA GLY A 61 1.37 -6.17 3.46
C GLY A 61 1.60 -5.23 2.26
N SER A 62 0.62 -4.38 1.88
CA SER A 62 0.75 -3.42 0.77
C SER A 62 0.91 -1.96 1.25
N CYS A 63 1.86 -1.21 0.68
CA CYS A 63 2.13 0.23 0.93
C CYS A 63 1.81 1.09 -0.29
N VAL A 64 1.85 2.41 -0.09
CA VAL A 64 1.95 3.35 -1.20
C VAL A 64 3.24 3.09 -1.98
N GLN A 65 3.11 2.88 -3.29
CA GLN A 65 4.23 2.63 -4.19
C GLN A 65 4.32 3.72 -5.25
N LEU A 66 5.54 4.04 -5.67
CA LEU A 66 5.79 4.91 -6.81
C LEU A 66 6.26 4.06 -7.97
N ASN A 67 5.53 4.10 -9.09
CA ASN A 67 5.94 3.41 -10.30
C ASN A 67 7.03 4.21 -11.03
N GLU A 68 8.19 3.59 -11.25
CA GLU A 68 9.35 4.28 -11.82
C GLU A 68 9.15 4.72 -13.28
N SER A 69 8.31 4.01 -14.04
CA SER A 69 8.12 4.24 -15.48
C SER A 69 7.22 5.44 -15.77
N ASN A 70 6.13 5.60 -15.03
CA ASN A 70 5.15 6.66 -15.26
C ASN A 70 5.13 7.71 -14.13
N GLN A 71 5.96 7.54 -13.09
CA GLN A 71 6.03 8.42 -11.92
C GLN A 71 4.69 8.56 -11.19
N LEU A 72 3.76 7.62 -11.36
CA LEU A 72 2.45 7.63 -10.70
C LEU A 72 2.49 6.88 -9.37
N LEU A 73 1.75 7.39 -8.38
CA LEU A 73 1.54 6.68 -7.12
C LEU A 73 0.43 5.64 -7.25
N THR A 74 0.63 4.54 -6.55
CA THR A 74 -0.36 3.48 -6.34
C THR A 74 -0.64 3.39 -4.85
N PHE A 75 -1.91 3.45 -4.47
CA PHE A 75 -2.36 3.45 -3.09
C PHE A 75 -3.07 2.13 -2.74
N PRO A 76 -2.86 1.58 -1.54
CA PRO A 76 -3.78 0.61 -0.98
C PRO A 76 -5.05 1.33 -0.53
N VAL A 77 -6.22 0.86 -0.96
CA VAL A 77 -7.53 1.47 -0.68
C VAL A 77 -8.45 0.44 -0.03
N VAL A 78 -9.14 0.85 1.04
CA VAL A 78 -10.18 0.06 1.71
C VAL A 78 -11.54 0.66 1.39
N PHE A 79 -12.47 -0.15 0.88
CA PHE A 79 -13.87 0.19 0.77
C PHE A 79 -14.62 -0.40 1.96
N LEU A 80 -15.40 0.44 2.64
CA LEU A 80 -16.18 0.06 3.81
C LEU A 80 -17.68 0.10 3.45
N TYR A 81 -18.37 -1.00 3.70
CA TYR A 81 -19.81 -1.13 3.53
C TYR A 81 -20.47 -1.34 4.91
N PRO A 82 -20.66 -0.27 5.70
CA PRO A 82 -21.07 -0.37 7.10
C PRO A 82 -22.47 -0.98 7.28
N GLU A 83 -23.38 -0.82 6.30
CA GLU A 83 -24.72 -1.43 6.33
C GLU A 83 -24.67 -2.96 6.41
N TYR A 84 -23.69 -3.58 5.74
CA TYR A 84 -23.52 -5.03 5.68
C TYR A 84 -22.32 -5.52 6.50
N ILE A 85 -21.65 -4.62 7.23
CA ILE A 85 -20.41 -4.89 7.99
C ILE A 85 -19.38 -5.60 7.09
N GLN A 86 -19.28 -5.13 5.84
CA GLN A 86 -18.41 -5.74 4.84
C GLN A 86 -17.31 -4.75 4.46
N THR A 87 -16.15 -5.28 4.07
CA THR A 87 -15.01 -4.49 3.62
C THR A 87 -14.36 -5.13 2.42
N ASP A 88 -13.98 -4.32 1.43
CA ASP A 88 -13.13 -4.74 0.32
C ASP A 88 -11.78 -4.03 0.40
N TYR A 89 -10.73 -4.74 0.00
CA TYR A 89 -9.37 -4.21 0.00
C TYR A 89 -8.75 -4.29 -1.39
N ILE A 90 -8.37 -3.13 -1.91
CA ILE A 90 -7.64 -2.98 -3.16
C ILE A 90 -6.19 -2.70 -2.82
N LYS A 91 -5.30 -3.63 -3.18
CA LYS A 91 -3.85 -3.52 -2.95
C LYS A 91 -3.22 -2.39 -3.76
N GLU A 92 -3.66 -2.27 -5.02
CA GLU A 92 -3.03 -1.40 -6.01
C GLU A 92 -4.08 -0.54 -6.71
N PHE A 93 -4.32 0.67 -6.18
CA PHE A 93 -5.19 1.67 -6.77
C PHE A 93 -4.35 2.82 -7.35
N HIS A 94 -4.32 2.97 -8.67
CA HIS A 94 -3.55 4.04 -9.30
C HIS A 94 -4.16 5.42 -9.06
N GLU A 95 -3.32 6.43 -8.86
CA GLU A 95 -3.77 7.80 -8.57
C GLU A 95 -4.66 8.43 -9.66
N ASN A 96 -4.52 7.97 -10.91
CA ASN A 96 -5.31 8.45 -12.05
C ASN A 96 -6.55 7.59 -12.35
N THR A 97 -6.75 6.49 -11.62
CA THR A 97 -7.95 5.66 -11.77
C THR A 97 -9.13 6.40 -11.14
N LYS A 98 -10.19 6.58 -11.92
CA LYS A 98 -11.43 7.16 -11.39
C LYS A 98 -12.09 6.17 -10.44
N LEU A 99 -12.67 6.71 -9.37
CA LEU A 99 -13.42 5.89 -8.42
C LEU A 99 -14.59 5.17 -9.10
N SER A 100 -15.27 5.85 -10.03
CA SER A 100 -16.35 5.28 -10.85
C SER A 100 -15.91 4.03 -11.62
N ASP A 101 -14.72 4.06 -12.24
CA ASP A 101 -14.24 2.99 -13.10
C ASP A 101 -13.92 1.75 -12.24
N GLN A 102 -13.31 1.96 -11.07
CA GLN A 102 -13.05 0.89 -10.12
C GLN A 102 -14.34 0.29 -9.55
N LEU A 103 -15.30 1.13 -9.16
CA LEU A 103 -16.61 0.69 -8.65
C LEU A 103 -17.39 -0.07 -9.73
N SER A 104 -17.28 0.34 -11.00
CA SER A 104 -17.88 -0.39 -12.12
C SER A 104 -17.39 -1.82 -12.21
N VAL A 105 -16.10 -2.05 -12.00
CA VAL A 105 -15.50 -3.39 -12.02
C VAL A 105 -15.90 -4.18 -10.77
N MET A 106 -15.90 -3.54 -9.60
CA MET A 106 -16.26 -4.20 -8.33
C MET A 106 -17.72 -4.67 -8.29
N PHE A 107 -18.62 -3.88 -8.86
CA PHE A 107 -20.06 -4.15 -8.88
C PHE A 107 -20.58 -4.61 -10.25
N GLU A 108 -19.69 -5.02 -11.16
CA GLU A 108 -20.07 -5.62 -12.45
C GLU A 108 -20.97 -6.84 -12.23
N SER A 109 -20.54 -7.71 -11.31
CA SER A 109 -21.39 -8.77 -10.77
C SER A 109 -21.87 -8.38 -9.39
N ARG A 110 -23.18 -8.51 -9.15
CA ARG A 110 -23.78 -8.28 -7.85
C ARG A 110 -23.10 -9.13 -6.77
N PRO A 111 -22.55 -8.53 -5.71
CA PRO A 111 -21.95 -9.27 -4.62
C PRO A 111 -22.99 -10.13 -3.87
N PRO A 112 -22.61 -11.29 -3.33
CA PRO A 112 -23.54 -12.20 -2.64
C PRO A 112 -24.15 -11.60 -1.37
N TRP A 113 -23.48 -10.63 -0.75
CA TRP A 113 -23.96 -9.95 0.45
C TRP A 113 -24.95 -8.82 0.15
N ASP A 114 -25.00 -8.31 -1.09
CA ASP A 114 -25.95 -7.27 -1.49
C ASP A 114 -27.30 -7.90 -1.85
N GLU A 115 -28.06 -8.40 -0.87
CA GLU A 115 -29.35 -9.08 -1.08
C GLU A 115 -30.45 -8.19 -1.70
N GLU A 116 -30.31 -6.87 -1.59
CA GLU A 116 -31.28 -5.90 -2.09
C GLU A 116 -30.89 -5.25 -3.43
N GLY A 117 -29.69 -5.50 -3.94
CA GLY A 117 -29.21 -4.90 -5.19
C GLY A 117 -29.06 -3.38 -5.08
N LYS A 118 -28.60 -2.89 -3.93
CA LYS A 118 -28.45 -1.46 -3.65
C LYS A 118 -27.12 -0.91 -4.16
N TYR A 119 -26.09 -1.76 -4.30
CA TYR A 119 -24.75 -1.33 -4.68
C TYR A 119 -24.60 -1.33 -6.19
N THR A 120 -25.24 -0.36 -6.84
CA THR A 120 -25.05 -0.04 -8.25
C THR A 120 -24.46 1.36 -8.39
N LEU A 121 -23.68 1.61 -9.45
CA LEU A 121 -23.07 2.91 -9.72
C LEU A 121 -24.09 4.07 -9.66
N ASP A 122 -25.29 3.87 -10.20
CA ASP A 122 -26.35 4.88 -10.21
C ASP A 122 -26.91 5.21 -8.82
N ARG A 123 -26.75 4.30 -7.85
CA ARG A 123 -27.30 4.41 -6.49
C ARG A 123 -26.24 4.82 -5.46
N ILE A 124 -24.98 4.50 -5.71
CA ILE A 124 -23.85 4.87 -4.85
C ILE A 124 -23.51 6.35 -5.12
N GLY A 125 -24.36 7.25 -4.59
CA GLY A 125 -24.12 8.69 -4.40
C GLY A 125 -23.96 9.54 -5.68
N PRO A 126 -24.70 10.66 -5.83
CA PRO A 126 -24.54 11.59 -6.96
C PRO A 126 -23.26 12.47 -6.90
N ASN A 127 -22.38 12.25 -5.93
CA ASN A 127 -21.22 13.12 -5.61
C ASN A 127 -19.87 12.41 -5.73
N ILE A 128 -19.80 11.27 -6.43
CA ILE A 128 -18.54 10.58 -6.79
C ILE A 128 -18.16 10.93 -8.23
#